data_AF-A0A8I1E098-F1
#
_entry.id   AF-A0A8I1E098-F1
#
_cell.length_a   1.000
_cell.length_b   1.000
_cell.length_c   1.000
_cell.angle_alpha   90.00
_cell.angle_beta   90.00
_cell.angle_gamma   90.00
#
_symmetry.space_group_name_H-M   'P 1'
#
loop_
_entity.id
_entity.type
_entity.pdbx_description
1 polymer ?
#
loop_
_entity_poly.entity_id
_entity_poly.type
_entity_poly.pdbx_seq_one_letter_code
_entity_poly.pdbx_strand_id
1 'polypeptide(L)'
;MNMYENLEAFNTMGCALLERLTPVSSSEVSMMRRQWPAAPTEYFAFMEERGHGEIKEDDCALPLLTIQPMLLSAAVGYVGDDGIYKDGPYEAGAKGEVWLFGWHSAGTAFGFDSGDNWRLLEIDNMRWITRLDLSFCQFVEGLLVCYPQRPVSFANGVWRDSGDVSYNAPV
;
A
#
# COMPACT_ATOMS: atom_id res chain seq x y z
N MET A 1 20.30 -2.54 -9.62
CA MET A 1 18.92 -2.33 -10.04
C MET A 1 18.06 -2.30 -8.80
N ASN A 2 17.87 -1.10 -8.28
CA ASN A 2 16.90 -0.77 -7.24
C ASN A 2 15.49 -1.16 -7.75
N MET A 3 14.60 -1.64 -6.86
CA MET A 3 13.24 -2.04 -7.23
C MET A 3 12.45 -0.90 -7.91
N TYR A 4 12.83 0.34 -7.60
CA TYR A 4 12.17 1.57 -7.95
C TYR A 4 13.06 2.52 -8.78
N GLU A 5 14.10 2.02 -9.45
CA GLU A 5 15.04 2.84 -10.23
C GLU A 5 14.35 3.74 -11.28
N ASN A 6 13.13 3.38 -11.71
CA ASN A 6 12.36 4.17 -12.67
C ASN A 6 11.59 5.37 -12.04
N LEU A 7 11.46 5.47 -10.70
CA LEU A 7 10.66 6.51 -10.03
C LEU A 7 11.17 7.93 -10.25
N GLU A 8 12.48 8.12 -10.36
CA GLU A 8 13.10 9.44 -10.60
C GLU A 8 12.70 10.01 -11.97
N ALA A 9 12.38 9.14 -12.94
CA ALA A 9 11.91 9.52 -14.26
C ALA A 9 10.42 9.90 -14.29
N PHE A 10 9.62 9.39 -13.36
CA PHE A 10 8.16 9.62 -13.30
C PHE A 10 7.80 10.91 -12.56
N ASN A 11 8.46 11.20 -11.42
CA ASN A 11 8.19 12.37 -10.61
C ASN A 11 9.38 12.68 -9.70
N THR A 12 10.02 13.84 -9.87
CA THR A 12 11.16 14.26 -9.03
C THR A 12 10.77 14.35 -7.55
N MET A 13 9.51 14.69 -7.25
CA MET A 13 9.00 14.65 -5.87
C MET A 13 8.80 13.20 -5.40
N GLY A 14 8.48 12.26 -6.29
CA GLY A 14 8.20 10.87 -5.95
C GLY A 14 9.35 10.17 -5.23
N CYS A 15 10.58 10.38 -5.69
CA CYS A 15 11.76 9.86 -4.98
C CYS A 15 12.00 10.54 -3.65
N ALA A 16 11.86 11.88 -3.59
CA ALA A 16 11.99 12.62 -2.34
C ALA A 16 10.96 12.17 -1.29
N LEU A 17 9.75 11.76 -1.71
CA LEU A 17 8.72 11.22 -0.83
C LEU A 17 9.15 9.87 -0.19
N LEU A 18 9.77 8.98 -0.96
CA LEU A 18 10.21 7.68 -0.46
C LEU A 18 11.53 7.74 0.32
N GLU A 19 12.42 8.69 0.03
CA GLU A 19 13.70 8.87 0.74
C GLU A 19 13.52 9.21 2.23
N ARG A 20 12.35 9.71 2.61
CA ARG A 20 12.00 10.03 3.99
C ARG A 20 11.61 8.81 4.82
N LEU A 21 11.41 7.65 4.17
CA LEU A 21 11.11 6.40 4.85
C LEU A 21 12.36 5.86 5.54
N THR A 22 12.14 5.06 6.58
CA THR A 22 13.21 4.43 7.38
C THR A 22 13.29 2.95 7.02
N PRO A 23 14.36 2.51 6.33
CA PRO A 23 14.57 1.11 5.96
C PRO A 23 14.57 0.18 7.19
N VAL A 24 14.01 -1.00 7.01
CA VAL A 24 14.01 -2.07 8.03
C VAL A 24 15.23 -2.95 7.84
N SER A 25 15.88 -3.37 8.93
CA SER A 25 17.08 -4.19 8.84
C SER A 25 16.80 -5.56 8.21
N SER A 26 17.78 -6.13 7.50
CA SER A 26 17.65 -7.47 6.90
C SER A 26 17.29 -8.56 7.92
N SER A 27 17.73 -8.41 9.19
CA SER A 27 17.37 -9.31 10.29
C SER A 27 15.89 -9.24 10.64
N GLU A 28 15.33 -8.03 10.70
CA GLU A 28 13.91 -7.81 10.99
C GLU A 28 13.05 -8.27 9.81
N VAL A 29 13.44 -7.94 8.57
CA VAL A 29 12.75 -8.45 7.36
C VAL A 29 12.76 -9.98 7.32
N SER A 30 13.86 -10.61 7.71
CA SER A 30 13.93 -12.08 7.85
C SER A 30 12.96 -12.62 8.90
N MET A 31 12.73 -11.89 10.00
CA MET A 31 11.70 -12.24 10.99
C MET A 31 10.29 -12.07 10.41
N MET A 32 10.03 -10.97 9.72
CA MET A 32 8.74 -10.71 9.08
C MET A 32 8.40 -11.80 8.05
N ARG A 33 9.37 -12.21 7.22
CA ARG A 33 9.20 -13.32 6.26
C ARG A 33 8.88 -14.66 6.93
N ARG A 34 9.42 -14.92 8.13
CA ARG A 34 9.06 -16.13 8.89
C ARG A 34 7.65 -16.04 9.46
N GLN A 35 7.21 -14.86 9.85
CA GLN A 35 5.87 -14.63 10.40
C GLN A 35 4.79 -14.69 9.31
N TRP A 36 5.07 -14.12 8.13
CA TRP A 36 4.14 -14.06 7.00
C TRP A 36 4.78 -14.63 5.72
N PRO A 37 5.05 -15.95 5.66
CA PRO A 37 5.81 -16.56 4.57
C PRO A 37 5.13 -16.52 3.21
N ALA A 38 3.80 -16.35 3.18
CA ALA A 38 3.01 -16.27 1.97
C ALA A 38 2.72 -14.83 1.50
N ALA A 39 3.15 -13.81 2.26
CA ALA A 39 2.97 -12.42 1.87
C ALA A 39 3.81 -12.06 0.64
N PRO A 40 3.44 -11.01 -0.11
CA PRO A 40 4.13 -10.64 -1.33
C PRO A 40 5.62 -10.38 -1.09
N THR A 41 6.49 -11.02 -1.87
CA THR A 41 7.95 -10.88 -1.71
C THR A 41 8.42 -9.45 -1.91
N GLU A 42 7.73 -8.72 -2.78
CA GLU A 42 7.87 -7.30 -3.07
C GLU A 42 7.64 -6.38 -1.87
N TYR A 43 6.68 -6.70 -0.99
CA TYR A 43 6.46 -5.95 0.24
C TYR A 43 7.72 -6.00 1.12
N PHE A 44 8.29 -7.18 1.33
CA PHE A 44 9.50 -7.33 2.13
C PHE A 44 10.73 -6.67 1.49
N ALA A 45 10.85 -6.72 0.16
CA ALA A 45 11.91 -6.02 -0.55
C ALA A 45 11.81 -4.51 -0.36
N PHE A 46 10.59 -3.96 -0.45
CA PHE A 46 10.34 -2.56 -0.14
C PHE A 46 10.66 -2.20 1.31
N MET A 47 10.27 -3.05 2.28
CA MET A 47 10.58 -2.78 3.69
C MET A 47 12.09 -2.75 3.95
N GLU A 48 12.86 -3.61 3.27
CA GLU A 48 14.33 -3.64 3.38
C GLU A 48 15.00 -2.44 2.68
N GLU A 49 14.46 -2.01 1.53
CA GLU A 49 15.08 -0.97 0.70
C GLU A 49 14.67 0.45 1.10
N ARG A 50 13.38 0.66 1.38
CA ARG A 50 12.76 1.97 1.65
C ARG A 50 12.18 2.02 3.06
N GLY A 51 11.48 0.97 3.46
CA GLY A 51 10.98 0.80 4.83
C GLY A 51 9.67 1.51 5.12
N HIS A 52 9.57 2.11 6.30
CA HIS A 52 8.32 2.60 6.86
C HIS A 52 8.37 4.09 7.23
N GLY A 53 7.21 4.69 7.48
CA GLY A 53 7.08 6.12 7.78
C GLY A 53 6.01 6.82 6.96
N GLU A 54 6.05 8.15 6.96
CA GLU A 54 5.07 9.00 6.30
C GLU A 54 5.50 9.37 4.88
N ILE A 55 4.64 9.08 3.90
CA ILE A 55 4.73 9.59 2.54
C ILE A 55 3.98 10.93 2.50
N LYS A 56 4.75 12.03 2.56
CA LYS A 56 4.24 13.41 2.57
C LYS A 56 5.25 14.38 1.95
N GLU A 57 4.75 15.46 1.37
CA GLU A 57 5.55 16.47 0.66
C GLU A 57 6.57 17.14 1.58
N ASP A 58 6.13 17.56 2.77
CA ASP A 58 6.97 18.20 3.77
C ASP A 58 6.47 17.92 5.21
N ASP A 59 7.14 18.49 6.21
CA ASP A 59 6.79 18.30 7.62
C ASP A 59 5.45 18.92 8.03
N CYS A 60 4.93 19.87 7.24
CA CYS A 60 3.68 20.58 7.47
C CYS A 60 2.49 19.93 6.75
N ALA A 61 2.74 19.10 5.73
CA ALA A 61 1.71 18.42 4.95
C ALA A 61 1.10 17.22 5.70
N LEU A 62 -0.18 16.95 5.43
CA LEU A 62 -0.80 15.70 5.85
C LEU A 62 -0.25 14.54 5.01
N PRO A 63 0.02 13.37 5.62
CA PRO A 63 0.51 12.23 4.88
C PRO A 63 -0.57 11.64 3.97
N LEU A 64 -0.15 11.33 2.74
CA LEU A 64 -0.93 10.51 1.82
C LEU A 64 -1.03 9.07 2.32
N LEU A 65 0.07 8.56 2.89
CA LEU A 65 0.10 7.23 3.46
C LEU A 65 1.13 7.18 4.58
N THR A 66 0.76 6.59 5.71
CA THR A 66 1.70 6.17 6.74
C THR A 66 1.89 4.66 6.63
N ILE A 67 3.10 4.23 6.26
CA ILE A 67 3.49 2.82 6.22
C ILE A 67 3.97 2.41 7.61
N GLN A 68 3.46 1.28 8.07
CA GLN A 68 3.78 0.68 9.36
C GLN A 68 5.06 -0.16 9.26
N PRO A 69 5.85 -0.24 10.35
CA PRO A 69 7.08 -1.04 10.38
C PRO A 69 6.85 -2.55 10.22
N MET A 70 5.61 -3.01 10.46
CA MET A 70 5.21 -4.40 10.35
C MET A 70 3.73 -4.49 9.93
N LEU A 71 3.34 -5.66 9.43
CA LEU A 71 1.93 -5.93 9.16
C LEU A 71 1.13 -6.01 10.46
N LEU A 72 -0.01 -5.31 10.48
CA LEU A 72 -0.93 -5.28 11.61
C LEU A 72 -2.20 -6.05 11.26
N SER A 73 -2.66 -6.93 12.14
CA SER A 73 -3.98 -7.55 11.99
C SER A 73 -5.06 -6.47 12.02
N ALA A 74 -5.90 -6.40 11.00
CA ALA A 74 -6.99 -5.43 10.94
C ALA A 74 -8.03 -5.67 12.05
N ALA A 75 -8.23 -6.93 12.43
CA ALA A 75 -9.16 -7.34 13.49
C ALA A 75 -8.71 -6.83 14.88
N VAL A 76 -7.41 -6.77 15.14
CA VAL A 76 -6.87 -6.36 16.45
C VAL A 76 -6.44 -4.89 16.46
N GLY A 77 -5.81 -4.43 15.39
CA GLY A 77 -5.06 -3.17 15.36
C GLY A 77 -5.75 -2.00 14.68
N TYR A 78 -6.94 -2.19 14.08
CA TYR A 78 -7.60 -1.13 13.33
C TYR A 78 -9.08 -0.96 13.68
N VAL A 79 -9.94 -1.93 13.38
CA VAL A 79 -11.39 -1.76 13.59
C VAL A 79 -11.83 -2.29 14.96
N GLY A 80 -11.18 -3.35 15.45
CA GLY A 80 -11.58 -4.02 16.69
C GLY A 80 -12.90 -4.79 16.59
N ASP A 81 -13.39 -5.03 15.36
CA ASP A 81 -14.62 -5.78 15.08
C ASP A 81 -14.51 -6.65 13.80
N ASP A 82 -15.58 -7.38 13.49
CA ASP A 82 -15.67 -8.32 12.37
C ASP A 82 -16.21 -7.71 11.07
N GLY A 83 -16.41 -6.39 11.01
CA GLY A 83 -17.13 -5.73 9.92
C GLY A 83 -16.49 -5.94 8.54
N ILE A 84 -15.17 -6.05 8.47
CA ILE A 84 -14.40 -6.26 7.23
C ILE A 84 -14.63 -7.65 6.61
N TYR A 85 -15.15 -8.61 7.38
CA TYR A 85 -15.48 -9.96 6.91
C TYR A 85 -16.91 -10.05 6.37
N LYS A 86 -17.69 -8.98 6.49
CA LYS A 86 -19.06 -8.91 5.97
C LYS A 86 -19.03 -8.39 4.55
N ASP A 87 -19.99 -8.82 3.76
CA ASP A 87 -20.16 -8.33 2.40
C ASP A 87 -20.45 -6.83 2.41
N GLY A 88 -19.70 -6.09 1.60
CA GLY A 88 -19.92 -4.69 1.32
C GLY A 88 -20.93 -4.51 0.19
N PRO A 89 -21.24 -3.25 -0.17
CA PRO A 89 -22.19 -2.92 -1.23
C PRO A 89 -21.66 -3.25 -2.62
N TYR A 90 -20.34 -3.39 -2.78
CA TYR A 90 -19.70 -3.59 -4.09
C TYR A 90 -18.92 -4.90 -4.18
N GLU A 91 -18.36 -5.39 -3.06
CA GLU A 91 -17.56 -6.62 -3.01
C GLU A 91 -17.88 -7.46 -1.78
N ALA A 92 -17.63 -8.76 -1.89
CA ALA A 92 -17.64 -9.65 -0.75
C ALA A 92 -16.54 -9.27 0.25
N GLY A 93 -16.78 -9.57 1.53
CA GLY A 93 -15.83 -9.32 2.61
C GLY A 93 -14.50 -10.07 2.45
N ALA A 94 -13.63 -9.91 3.43
CA ALA A 94 -12.34 -10.61 3.46
C ALA A 94 -12.54 -12.13 3.50
N LYS A 95 -11.73 -12.86 2.75
CA LYS A 95 -11.75 -14.33 2.71
C LYS A 95 -10.91 -14.95 3.82
N GLY A 96 -9.93 -14.22 4.34
CA GLY A 96 -9.10 -14.61 5.48
C GLY A 96 -8.64 -13.38 6.27
N GLU A 97 -7.65 -13.57 7.14
CA GLU A 97 -7.14 -12.47 7.97
C GLU A 97 -6.60 -11.35 7.09
N VAL A 98 -6.99 -10.12 7.42
CA VAL A 98 -6.50 -8.92 6.73
C VAL A 98 -5.31 -8.33 7.48
N TRP A 99 -4.21 -8.20 6.76
CA TRP A 99 -2.94 -7.69 7.28
C TRP A 99 -2.63 -6.33 6.69
N LEU A 100 -2.72 -5.28 7.51
CA LEU A 100 -2.53 -3.90 7.12
C LEU A 100 -1.05 -3.53 7.10
N PHE A 101 -0.60 -2.87 6.04
CA PHE A 101 0.73 -2.27 5.99
C PHE A 101 0.70 -0.75 6.18
N GLY A 102 -0.45 -0.10 6.10
CA GLY A 102 -0.53 1.36 6.26
C GLY A 102 -1.93 1.92 6.18
N TRP A 103 -2.03 3.23 6.43
CA TRP A 103 -3.29 3.96 6.32
C TRP A 103 -3.07 5.41 5.86
N HIS A 104 -4.04 5.92 5.12
CA HIS A 104 -4.14 7.31 4.72
C HIS A 104 -4.72 8.14 5.87
N SER A 105 -4.34 9.42 5.93
CA SER A 105 -4.81 10.37 6.95
C SER A 105 -6.33 10.57 7.00
N ALA A 106 -7.06 10.35 5.91
CA ALA A 106 -8.53 10.38 5.90
C ALA A 106 -9.18 9.09 6.45
N GLY A 107 -8.38 8.14 6.93
CA GLY A 107 -8.87 6.94 7.61
C GLY A 107 -9.04 5.72 6.72
N THR A 108 -8.67 5.74 5.44
CA THR A 108 -8.61 4.53 4.59
C THR A 108 -7.38 3.70 4.97
N ALA A 109 -7.55 2.40 5.22
CA ALA A 109 -6.44 1.49 5.47
C ALA A 109 -6.12 0.63 4.25
N PHE A 110 -4.87 0.19 4.12
CA PHE A 110 -4.39 -0.66 3.03
C PHE A 110 -3.69 -1.89 3.59
N GLY A 111 -3.91 -3.02 2.92
CA GLY A 111 -3.42 -4.30 3.40
C GLY A 111 -3.56 -5.41 2.38
N PHE A 112 -3.38 -6.64 2.88
CA PHE A 112 -3.48 -7.87 2.12
C PHE A 112 -4.53 -8.79 2.74
N ASP A 113 -5.35 -9.42 1.92
CA ASP A 113 -6.23 -10.52 2.36
C ASP A 113 -5.49 -11.86 2.25
N SER A 114 -5.08 -12.42 3.39
CA SER A 114 -4.37 -13.69 3.42
C SER A 114 -5.20 -14.89 2.95
N GLY A 115 -6.53 -14.79 2.94
CA GLY A 115 -7.44 -15.80 2.40
C GLY A 115 -7.73 -15.65 0.91
N ASP A 116 -7.26 -14.56 0.28
CA ASP A 116 -7.42 -14.29 -1.16
C ASP A 116 -6.07 -14.16 -1.86
N ASN A 117 -5.17 -15.13 -1.60
CA ASN A 117 -3.81 -15.16 -2.14
C ASN A 117 -3.00 -13.88 -1.87
N TRP A 118 -3.20 -13.26 -0.70
CA TRP A 118 -2.53 -12.01 -0.32
C TRP A 118 -2.79 -10.86 -1.29
N ARG A 119 -3.97 -10.84 -1.92
CA ARG A 119 -4.37 -9.76 -2.81
C ARG A 119 -4.44 -8.44 -2.05
N LEU A 120 -3.94 -7.40 -2.70
CA LEU A 120 -3.96 -6.04 -2.20
C LEU A 120 -5.41 -5.53 -2.09
N LEU A 121 -5.69 -4.81 -1.02
CA LEU A 121 -6.99 -4.20 -0.79
C LEU A 121 -6.87 -2.87 -0.06
N GLU A 122 -7.97 -2.12 -0.13
CA GLU A 122 -8.25 -1.01 0.77
C GLU A 122 -9.48 -1.29 1.62
N ILE A 123 -9.52 -0.65 2.79
CA ILE A 123 -10.64 -0.65 3.71
C ILE A 123 -11.05 0.81 3.90
N ASP A 124 -12.28 1.14 3.53
CA ASP A 124 -12.83 2.48 3.75
C ASP A 124 -13.30 2.67 5.21
N ASN A 125 -13.75 3.88 5.51
CA ASN A 125 -14.28 4.24 6.83
C ASN A 125 -15.59 3.49 7.19
N MET A 126 -16.28 2.92 6.21
CA MET A 126 -17.46 2.07 6.39
C MET A 126 -17.09 0.60 6.62
N ARG A 127 -15.78 0.28 6.61
CA ARG A 127 -15.20 -1.06 6.74
C ARG A 127 -15.40 -1.93 5.50
N TRP A 128 -15.73 -1.32 4.37
CA TRP A 128 -15.89 -2.05 3.12
C TRP A 128 -14.56 -2.25 2.45
N ILE A 129 -14.40 -3.45 1.90
CA ILE A 129 -13.20 -3.85 1.17
C ILE A 129 -13.39 -3.54 -0.30
N THR A 130 -12.39 -2.91 -0.89
CA THR A 130 -12.21 -2.85 -2.33
C THR A 130 -10.89 -3.53 -2.67
N ARG A 131 -10.93 -4.55 -3.53
CA ARG A 131 -9.70 -5.23 -3.97
C ARG A 131 -9.05 -4.42 -5.07
N LEU A 132 -7.76 -4.17 -4.91
CA LEU A 132 -6.98 -3.46 -5.91
C LEU A 132 -6.37 -4.48 -6.87
N ASP A 133 -6.61 -4.31 -8.16
CA ASP A 133 -5.94 -5.09 -9.23
C ASP A 133 -4.53 -4.54 -9.48
N LEU A 134 -3.76 -4.44 -8.41
CA LEU A 134 -2.39 -3.96 -8.38
C LEU A 134 -1.55 -4.91 -7.52
N SER A 135 -0.32 -5.17 -7.95
CA SER A 135 0.74 -5.63 -7.05
C SER A 135 1.07 -4.54 -6.01
N PHE A 136 1.74 -4.91 -4.93
CA PHE A 136 2.21 -3.94 -3.94
C PHE A 136 3.18 -2.93 -4.56
N CYS A 137 4.08 -3.37 -5.44
CA CYS A 137 4.98 -2.46 -6.15
C CYS A 137 4.23 -1.47 -7.01
N GLN A 138 3.27 -1.95 -7.79
CA GLN A 138 2.41 -1.07 -8.59
C GLN A 138 1.66 -0.07 -7.70
N PHE A 139 1.16 -0.50 -6.55
CA PHE A 139 0.53 0.44 -5.63
C PHE A 139 1.49 1.52 -5.15
N VAL A 140 2.72 1.18 -4.75
CA VAL A 140 3.73 2.15 -4.33
C VAL A 140 4.11 3.09 -5.48
N GLU A 141 4.35 2.57 -6.68
CA GLU A 141 4.65 3.38 -7.87
C GLU A 141 3.49 4.34 -8.19
N GLY A 142 2.27 3.81 -8.17
CA GLY A 142 1.06 4.56 -8.43
C GLY A 142 0.81 5.69 -7.41
N LEU A 143 1.18 5.52 -6.13
CA LEU A 143 1.10 6.60 -5.14
C LEU A 143 1.93 7.82 -5.52
N LEU A 144 3.02 7.62 -6.26
CA LEU A 144 3.93 8.69 -6.66
C LEU A 144 3.53 9.34 -7.98
N VAL A 145 2.94 8.55 -8.87
CA VAL A 145 2.41 9.03 -10.16
C VAL A 145 1.09 9.78 -9.96
N CYS A 146 0.18 9.23 -9.15
CA CYS A 146 -1.16 9.77 -8.95
C CYS A 146 -1.21 10.84 -7.85
N TYR A 147 -0.10 11.15 -7.17
CA TYR A 147 -0.07 12.11 -6.06
C TYR A 147 -0.77 13.44 -6.42
N PRO A 148 -1.63 14.00 -5.54
CA PRO A 148 -1.95 13.54 -4.18
C PRO A 148 -3.09 12.52 -4.10
N GLN A 149 -3.60 12.03 -5.23
CA GLN A 149 -4.62 10.98 -5.27
C GLN A 149 -4.00 9.59 -5.15
N ARG A 150 -4.82 8.61 -4.81
CA ARG A 150 -4.41 7.20 -4.72
C ARG A 150 -4.54 6.50 -6.07
N PRO A 151 -3.64 5.57 -6.42
CA PRO A 151 -3.81 4.75 -7.61
C PRO A 151 -4.94 3.74 -7.43
N VAL A 152 -5.70 3.52 -8.50
CA VAL A 152 -6.80 2.54 -8.54
C VAL A 152 -6.48 1.41 -9.52
N SER A 153 -5.87 1.74 -10.67
CA SER A 153 -5.53 0.73 -11.67
C SER A 153 -4.35 1.15 -12.53
N PHE A 154 -3.69 0.14 -13.12
CA PHE A 154 -2.64 0.31 -14.10
C PHE A 154 -2.86 -0.67 -15.25
N ALA A 155 -3.03 -0.14 -16.47
CA ALA A 155 -3.22 -0.97 -17.66
C ALA A 155 -2.62 -0.28 -18.88
N ASN A 156 -1.93 -1.05 -19.73
CA ASN A 156 -1.33 -0.57 -20.98
C ASN A 156 -0.45 0.69 -20.81
N GLY A 157 0.31 0.78 -19.71
CA GLY A 157 1.17 1.93 -19.43
C GLY A 157 0.41 3.16 -18.92
N VAL A 158 -0.86 3.03 -18.54
CA VAL A 158 -1.68 4.15 -18.04
C VAL A 158 -2.11 3.87 -16.61
N TRP A 159 -1.79 4.80 -15.72
CA TRP A 159 -2.31 4.86 -14.35
C TRP A 159 -3.65 5.58 -14.32
N ARG A 160 -4.56 5.11 -13.48
CA ARG A 160 -5.77 5.85 -13.10
C ARG A 160 -5.85 6.02 -11.60
N ASP A 161 -6.20 7.22 -11.17
CA ASP A 161 -6.39 7.54 -9.76
C ASP A 161 -7.85 7.41 -9.31
N SER A 162 -8.10 7.69 -8.04
CA SER A 162 -9.45 7.69 -7.45
C SER A 162 -10.36 8.86 -7.87
N GLY A 163 -9.83 9.83 -8.61
CA GLY A 163 -10.58 10.93 -9.22
C GLY A 163 -10.90 10.71 -10.68
N ASP A 164 -10.69 9.49 -11.20
CA ASP A 164 -10.81 9.12 -12.62
C ASP A 164 -9.85 9.89 -13.56
N VAL A 165 -8.74 10.42 -13.03
CA VAL A 165 -7.69 11.07 -13.82
C VAL A 165 -6.70 10.02 -14.31
N SER A 166 -6.28 10.16 -15.57
CA SER A 166 -5.33 9.24 -16.22
C SER A 166 -3.94 9.87 -16.35
N TYR A 167 -2.91 9.07 -16.07
CA TYR A 167 -1.50 9.46 -16.14
C TYR A 167 -0.76 8.46 -17.04
N ASN A 168 -0.04 8.95 -18.04
CA ASN A 168 0.78 8.09 -18.89
C ASN A 168 2.11 7.81 -18.19
N ALA A 169 2.49 6.54 -18.07
CA ALA A 169 3.85 6.17 -17.72
C ALA A 169 4.75 6.34 -18.96
N PRO A 170 5.88 7.07 -18.88
CA PRO A 170 6.97 6.88 -19.83
C PRO A 170 7.34 5.40 -19.96
N VAL A 171 7.49 4.96 -21.21
CA VAL A 171 8.03 3.64 -21.57
C VAL A 171 9.53 3.59 -21.31
#